data_AF-A0A3D5R620-F1
#
_entry.id   AF-A0A3D5R620-F1
#
_cell.length_a   1.000
_cell.length_b   1.000
_cell.length_c   1.000
_cell.angle_alpha   90.00
_cell.angle_beta   90.00
_cell.angle_gamma   90.00
#
_symmetry.space_group_name_H-M   'P 1'
#
loop_
_entity.id
_entity.type
_entity.pdbx_description
1 polymer ?
#
loop_
_entity_poly.entity_id
_entity_poly.type
_entity_poly.pdbx_seq_one_letter_code
_entity_poly.pdbx_strand_id
1 'polypeptide(L)'
;MNQKTKGIFLLGLWKDNPVFRQILGICSALAVTNLMVNSLVMGLGLIFVTAFSELTVSLIRQFTPKHIRMMVQTLIISAYVIIVDIFLKA
;
A
#
# COMPACT_ATOMS: atom_id res chain seq x y z
N MET A 1 -43.16 -1.68 -2.39
CA MET A 1 -41.99 -1.67 -3.29
C MET A 1 -40.93 -0.73 -2.72
N ASN A 2 -39.77 -1.19 -2.21
CA ASN A 2 -38.45 -0.55 -2.45
C ASN A 2 -37.25 -1.10 -1.64
N GLN A 3 -37.36 -2.17 -0.84
CA GLN A 3 -36.19 -2.70 -0.12
C GLN A 3 -35.10 -3.23 -1.07
N LYS A 4 -35.46 -3.72 -2.27
CA LYS A 4 -34.48 -4.11 -3.30
C LYS A 4 -33.66 -2.92 -3.81
N THR A 5 -34.27 -1.76 -4.04
CA THR A 5 -33.59 -0.60 -4.63
C THR A 5 -32.55 0.02 -3.69
N LYS A 6 -32.83 0.09 -2.38
CA LYS A 6 -31.82 0.54 -1.39
C LYS A 6 -30.64 -0.42 -1.30
N GLY A 7 -30.90 -1.74 -1.38
CA GLY A 7 -29.85 -2.76 -1.42
C GLY A 7 -28.98 -2.66 -2.67
N ILE A 8 -29.57 -2.40 -3.84
CA ILE A 8 -28.84 -2.23 -5.11
C ILE A 8 -28.04 -0.92 -5.11
N PHE A 9 -28.55 0.17 -4.53
CA PHE A 9 -27.81 1.43 -4.40
C PHE A 9 -26.63 1.31 -3.43
N LEU A 10 -26.80 0.60 -2.30
CA LEU A 10 -25.71 0.32 -1.36
C LEU A 10 -24.68 -0.67 -1.94
N LEU A 11 -25.11 -1.68 -2.71
CA LEU A 11 -24.19 -2.58 -3.41
C LEU A 11 -23.38 -1.83 -4.48
N GLY A 12 -24.08 -1.07 -5.33
CA GLY A 12 -23.47 -0.31 -6.43
C GLY A 12 -22.52 0.78 -5.95
N LEU A 13 -22.82 1.44 -4.82
CA LEU A 13 -21.98 2.51 -4.28
C LEU A 13 -20.79 1.97 -3.46
N TRP A 14 -20.95 0.91 -2.66
CA TRP A 14 -19.91 0.48 -1.70
C TRP A 14 -19.18 -0.80 -2.09
N LYS A 15 -19.87 -1.81 -2.63
CA LYS A 15 -19.24 -3.10 -2.97
C LYS A 15 -18.66 -3.10 -4.38
N ASP A 16 -19.37 -2.50 -5.34
CA ASP A 16 -19.05 -2.56 -6.77
C ASP A 16 -18.31 -1.32 -7.30
N ASN A 17 -18.18 -0.25 -6.51
CA ASN A 17 -17.48 0.94 -6.97
C ASN A 17 -15.97 0.86 -6.67
N PRO A 18 -15.11 0.57 -7.68
CA PRO A 18 -13.66 0.49 -7.50
C PRO A 18 -13.05 1.81 -7.07
N VAL A 19 -13.72 2.95 -7.30
CA VAL A 19 -13.22 4.29 -6.94
C VAL A 19 -12.98 4.39 -5.43
N PHE A 20 -13.86 3.86 -4.58
CA PHE A 20 -13.68 3.91 -3.13
C PHE A 20 -12.50 3.06 -2.64
N ARG A 21 -12.22 1.92 -3.30
CA ARG A 21 -11.05 1.08 -2.96
C ARG A 21 -9.74 1.69 -3.46
N GLN A 22 -9.77 2.33 -4.62
CA GLN A 22 -8.61 3.02 -5.19
C GLN A 22 -8.14 4.17 -4.29
N ILE A 23 -9.06 4.89 -3.64
CA ILE A 23 -8.76 6.01 -2.74
C ILE A 23 -7.88 5.59 -1.54
N LEU A 24 -8.01 4.35 -1.05
CA LEU A 24 -7.18 3.84 0.05
C LEU A 24 -5.69 3.68 -0.33
N GLY A 25 -5.39 3.54 -1.63
CA GLY A 25 -4.03 3.32 -2.13
C GLY A 25 -3.29 4.59 -2.57
N ILE A 26 -3.98 5.72 -2.71
CA ILE A 26 -3.38 6.97 -3.27
C ILE A 26 -2.87 7.95 -2.19
N CYS A 27 -3.07 7.65 -0.90
CA CYS A 27 -2.74 8.56 0.19
C CYS A 27 -1.26 9.02 0.16
N SER A 28 -0.34 8.10 -0.10
CA SER A 28 1.10 8.39 -0.20
C SER A 28 1.44 9.27 -1.40
N ALA A 29 0.73 9.12 -2.52
CA ALA A 29 0.93 9.93 -3.71
C ALA A 29 0.43 11.37 -3.50
N LEU A 30 -0.74 11.53 -2.88
CA LEU A 30 -1.32 12.85 -2.56
C LEU A 30 -0.43 13.65 -1.61
N ALA A 31 0.16 12.99 -0.60
CA ALA A 31 0.99 13.64 0.42
C ALA A 31 2.30 14.27 -0.12
N VAL A 32 2.82 13.74 -1.22
CA VAL A 32 4.18 14.02 -1.71
C VAL A 32 4.22 15.08 -2.83
N THR A 33 3.05 15.59 -3.24
CA THR A 33 2.91 16.56 -4.34
C THR A 33 3.42 17.99 -4.06
N ASN A 34 3.87 18.30 -2.83
CA ASN A 34 4.36 19.64 -2.48
C ASN A 34 5.62 20.07 -3.27
N LEU A 35 6.58 19.16 -3.45
CA LEU A 35 7.86 19.46 -4.12
C LEU A 35 8.21 18.35 -5.11
N MET A 36 8.50 18.71 -6.36
CA MET A 36 8.89 17.74 -7.40
C MET A 36 10.13 16.94 -7.01
N VAL A 37 11.12 17.61 -6.40
CA VAL A 37 12.37 16.97 -5.97
C VAL A 37 12.11 15.93 -4.87
N ASN A 38 11.28 16.25 -3.88
CA ASN A 38 10.93 15.33 -2.81
C ASN A 38 10.18 14.09 -3.33
N SER A 39 9.27 14.29 -4.29
CA SER A 39 8.53 13.19 -4.93
C SER A 39 9.42 12.24 -5.71
N LEU A 40 10.38 12.79 -6.46
CA LEU A 40 11.31 11.99 -7.25
C LEU A 40 12.22 11.14 -6.36
N VAL A 41 12.74 11.73 -5.29
CA VAL A 41 13.61 11.06 -4.33
C VAL A 41 12.85 9.96 -3.57
N MET A 42 11.64 10.26 -3.08
CA MET A 42 10.81 9.29 -2.35
C MET A 42 10.34 8.15 -3.27
N GLY A 43 10.00 8.44 -4.52
CA GLY A 43 9.65 7.42 -5.53
C GLY A 43 10.81 6.48 -5.87
N LEU A 44 12.01 7.02 -6.08
CA LEU A 44 13.22 6.20 -6.27
C LEU A 44 13.53 5.36 -5.04
N GLY A 45 13.43 5.93 -3.84
CA GLY A 45 13.60 5.21 -2.57
C GLY A 45 12.64 4.02 -2.44
N LEU A 46 11.36 4.22 -2.77
CA LEU A 46 10.35 3.17 -2.73
C LEU A 46 10.60 2.04 -3.74
N ILE A 47 11.11 2.34 -4.93
CA ILE A 47 11.48 1.32 -5.93
C ILE A 47 12.59 0.42 -5.38
N PHE A 48 13.63 0.99 -4.79
CA PHE A 48 14.70 0.21 -4.17
C PHE A 48 14.21 -0.60 -2.97
N VAL A 49 13.42 0.02 -2.08
CA VAL A 49 12.86 -0.65 -0.88
C VAL A 49 11.98 -1.84 -1.26
N THR A 50 11.06 -1.66 -2.21
CA THR A 50 10.15 -2.73 -2.62
C THR A 50 10.91 -3.87 -3.29
N ALA A 51 11.92 -3.59 -4.10
CA ALA A 51 12.79 -4.62 -4.67
C ALA A 51 13.51 -5.45 -3.59
N PHE A 52 14.16 -4.80 -2.62
CA PHE A 52 14.83 -5.49 -1.51
C PHE A 52 13.87 -6.24 -0.58
N SER A 53 12.69 -5.67 -0.33
CA SER A 53 11.66 -6.29 0.49
C SER A 53 11.15 -7.58 -0.15
N GLU A 54 10.80 -7.57 -1.44
CA GLU A 54 10.29 -8.76 -2.13
C GLU A 54 11.37 -9.85 -2.29
N LEU A 55 12.64 -9.46 -2.46
CA LEU A 55 13.76 -10.41 -2.40
C LEU A 55 13.82 -11.11 -1.04
N THR A 56 13.72 -10.35 0.05
CA THR A 56 13.71 -10.88 1.43
C THR A 56 12.48 -11.76 1.69
N VAL A 57 11.30 -11.34 1.23
CA VAL A 57 10.05 -12.10 1.36
C VAL A 57 10.12 -13.43 0.60
N SER A 58 10.76 -13.46 -0.57
CA SER A 58 10.93 -14.67 -1.37
C SER A 58 11.71 -15.75 -0.60
N LEU A 59 12.77 -15.36 0.13
CA LEU A 59 13.57 -16.27 0.97
C LEU A 59 12.77 -16.82 2.18
N ILE A 60 11.93 -16.00 2.80
CA ILE A 60 11.16 -16.34 4.01
C ILE A 60 9.85 -17.10 3.69
N ARG A 61 9.47 -17.15 2.41
CA ARG A 61 8.21 -17.73 1.92
C ARG A 61 7.96 -19.17 2.38
N GLN A 62 9.00 -19.97 2.58
CA GLN A 62 8.87 -21.39 2.95
C GLN A 62 8.49 -21.60 4.43
N PHE A 63 8.84 -20.66 5.32
CA PHE A 63 8.57 -20.76 6.75
C PHE A 63 7.25 -20.11 7.19
N THR A 64 6.59 -19.33 6.32
CA THR A 64 5.42 -18.52 6.72
C THR A 64 4.07 -19.21 6.44
N PRO A 65 3.28 -19.56 7.48
CA PRO A 65 1.94 -20.14 7.32
C PRO A 65 0.96 -19.13 6.67
N LYS A 66 0.04 -19.64 5.84
CA LYS A 66 -0.85 -18.83 4.97
C LYS A 66 -1.66 -17.76 5.71
N HIS A 67 -2.01 -17.99 6.98
CA HIS A 67 -2.89 -17.09 7.74
C HIS A 67 -2.23 -15.74 8.10
N ILE A 68 -0.91 -15.66 8.23
CA ILE A 68 -0.18 -14.44 8.62
C ILE A 68 0.63 -13.80 7.49
N ARG A 69 0.56 -14.34 6.27
CA ARG A 69 1.42 -13.90 5.16
C ARG A 69 1.30 -12.40 4.87
N MET A 70 0.08 -11.88 4.84
CA MET A 70 -0.17 -10.45 4.59
C MET A 70 0.45 -9.56 5.68
N MET A 71 0.35 -9.98 6.95
CA MET A 71 0.92 -9.21 8.07
C MET A 71 2.44 -9.19 8.04
N VAL A 72 3.08 -10.35 7.81
CA VAL A 72 4.54 -10.45 7.74
C VAL A 72 5.10 -9.61 6.58
N GLN A 73 4.49 -9.70 5.39
CA GLN A 73 4.92 -8.92 4.23
C GLN A 73 4.81 -7.41 4.48
N THR A 74 3.70 -6.96 5.06
CA THR A 74 3.49 -5.53 5.36
C THR A 74 4.46 -5.01 6.42
N LEU A 75 4.80 -5.84 7.43
CA LEU A 75 5.81 -5.52 8.45
C LEU A 75 7.22 -5.36 7.89
N ILE A 76 7.60 -6.24 6.95
CA ILE A 76 8.91 -6.15 6.29
C ILE A 76 8.98 -4.85 5.48
N ILE A 77 7.96 -4.60 4.64
CA ILE A 77 7.90 -3.39 3.80
C ILE A 77 7.94 -2.12 4.67
N SER A 78 7.16 -2.06 5.75
CA SER A 78 7.11 -0.88 6.62
C SER A 78 8.44 -0.60 7.32
N ALA A 79 9.16 -1.65 7.77
CA ALA A 79 10.46 -1.50 8.38
C ALA A 79 11.50 -0.91 7.42
N TYR A 80 11.56 -1.39 6.17
CA TYR A 80 12.46 -0.84 5.15
C TYR A 80 12.11 0.60 4.77
N VAL A 81 10.81 0.92 4.65
CA VAL A 81 10.37 2.29 4.34
C VAL A 81 10.74 3.26 5.47
N ILE A 82 10.66 2.85 6.74
CA ILE A 82 11.07 3.68 7.89
C ILE A 82 12.58 3.99 7.84
N ILE A 83 13.41 2.99 7.50
CA ILE A 83 14.86 3.18 7.38
C ILE A 83 15.18 4.23 6.30
N VAL A 84 14.48 4.19 5.17
CA VAL A 84 14.65 5.16 4.08
C VAL A 84 14.10 6.54 4.44
N ASP A 85 12.97 6.64 5.14
CA ASP A 85 12.44 7.94 5.62
C ASP A 85 13.46 8.65 6.53
N ILE A 86 14.10 7.88 7.42
CA ILE A 86 15.15 8.40 8.31
C ILE A 86 16.38 8.84 7.51
N PHE A 87 16.80 8.06 6.51
CA PHE A 87 17.95 8.38 5.67
C PHE A 87 17.71 9.64 4.80
N LEU A 88 16.47 9.92 4.41
CA LEU A 88 16.09 11.06 3.59
C LEU A 88 15.89 12.36 4.39
N LYS A 89 15.55 12.25 5.68
CA LYS A 89 15.47 13.39 6.61
C LYS A 89 16.82 13.84 7.15
N ALA A 90 17.80 12.93 7.17
CA ALA A 90 19.19 13.20 7.55
C ALA A 90 19.93 13.94 6.43
#